data_AF-A0A2V5X9S6-F1
#
_entry.id   AF-A0A2V5X9S6-F1
#
_cell.length_a   1.000
_cell.length_b   1.000
_cell.length_c   1.000
_cell.angle_alpha   90.00
_cell.angle_beta   90.00
_cell.angle_gamma   90.00
#
_symmetry.space_group_name_H-M   'P 1'
#
loop_
_entity.id
_entity.type
_entity.pdbx_description
1 polymer ?
#
loop_
_entity_poly.entity_id
_entity_poly.type
_entity_poly.pdbx_seq_one_letter_code
_entity_poly.pdbx_strand_id
1 'polypeptide(L)'
;MNYNANGAGHPPDTVGDVGPNHFVQAVNTSVGIYDKATGAALATFTFDGLWSGAGTGTPCDTDHGGDPTVIYDPQHDRFIVADFSWADIQNGPYYECIAVSKTSNPVSGGW
;
A
#
# COMPACT_ATOMS: atom_id res chain seq x y z
N MET A 1 -4.50 -6.07 9.97
CA MET A 1 -3.06 -5.95 10.24
C MET A 1 -2.82 -6.24 11.71
N ASN A 2 -1.71 -6.88 12.03
CA ASN A 2 -1.29 -7.11 13.41
C ASN A 2 0.22 -6.87 13.51
N TYR A 3 0.69 -6.54 14.71
CA TYR A 3 2.09 -6.21 14.94
C TYR A 3 3.03 -7.34 14.48
N ASN A 4 2.70 -8.60 14.78
CA ASN A 4 3.62 -9.73 14.56
C ASN A 4 3.76 -10.17 13.09
N ALA A 5 2.84 -9.80 12.21
CA ALA A 5 2.84 -10.23 10.81
C ALA A 5 3.04 -9.05 9.86
N ASN A 6 2.11 -8.09 9.86
CA ASN A 6 2.10 -6.97 8.92
C ASN A 6 1.56 -5.77 9.70
N GLY A 7 2.46 -4.90 10.17
CA GLY A 7 2.13 -3.77 11.06
C GLY A 7 3.15 -3.43 12.16
N ALA A 8 4.36 -4.01 12.14
CA ALA A 8 5.46 -3.69 13.06
C ALA A 8 6.45 -2.65 12.53
N GLY A 9 6.13 -1.89 11.48
CA GLY A 9 7.00 -0.81 11.02
C GLY A 9 7.23 0.23 12.11
N HIS A 10 8.43 0.82 12.16
CA HIS A 10 8.83 1.81 13.16
C HIS A 10 9.50 3.03 12.49
N PRO A 11 8.94 4.24 12.65
CA PRO A 11 7.61 4.50 13.20
C PRO A 11 6.50 3.80 12.38
N PRO A 12 5.32 3.52 12.97
CA PRO A 12 4.27 2.75 12.29
C PRO A 12 3.55 3.50 11.16
N ASP A 13 3.79 4.80 10.98
CA ASP A 13 3.28 5.65 9.87
C ASP A 13 1.91 5.23 9.34
N THR A 14 0.93 5.24 10.25
CA THR A 14 -0.38 4.65 9.99
C THR A 14 -1.28 5.63 9.26
N VAL A 15 -1.75 5.24 8.07
CA VAL A 15 -2.66 6.01 7.21
C VAL A 15 -3.74 5.11 6.63
N GLY A 16 -4.81 5.67 6.09
CA GLY A 16 -5.86 4.90 5.43
C GLY A 16 -6.99 5.75 4.89
N ASP A 17 -7.74 5.19 3.95
CA ASP A 17 -8.93 5.81 3.38
C ASP A 17 -10.02 4.77 3.06
N VAL A 18 -11.26 5.25 2.91
CA VAL A 18 -12.46 4.43 2.83
C VAL A 18 -13.20 4.63 1.50
N GLY A 19 -13.33 3.54 0.75
CA GLY A 19 -14.15 3.47 -0.44
C GLY A 19 -15.61 3.09 -0.14
N PRO A 20 -16.39 2.69 -1.17
CA PRO A 20 -17.77 2.26 -1.02
C PRO A 20 -17.91 1.04 -0.11
N ASN A 21 -17.05 0.04 -0.31
CA ASN A 21 -17.15 -1.28 0.35
C ASN A 21 -15.89 -1.68 1.14
N HIS A 22 -14.78 -0.98 0.97
CA HIS A 22 -13.48 -1.35 1.54
C HIS A 22 -12.88 -0.18 2.32
N PHE A 23 -12.22 -0.48 3.43
CA PHE A 23 -11.25 0.40 4.07
C PHE A 23 -9.86 -0.13 3.76
N VAL A 24 -8.98 0.72 3.25
CA VAL A 24 -7.58 0.39 2.99
C VAL A 24 -6.73 1.17 3.98
N GLN A 25 -5.81 0.47 4.64
CA GLN A 25 -4.88 1.02 5.62
C GLN A 25 -3.47 0.65 5.21
N ALA A 26 -2.53 1.56 5.40
CA ALA A 26 -1.10 1.25 5.38
C ALA A 26 -0.48 1.54 6.75
N VAL A 27 0.51 0.74 7.13
CA VAL A 27 1.31 0.88 8.34
C VAL A 27 2.76 0.67 7.91
N ASN A 28 3.49 1.77 7.73
CA ASN A 28 4.85 1.77 7.18
C ASN A 28 4.87 0.95 5.86
N THR A 29 5.58 -0.17 5.76
CA THR A 29 5.69 -0.98 4.53
C THR A 29 4.57 -2.02 4.31
N SER A 30 3.52 -2.01 5.12
CA SER A 30 2.42 -3.00 5.06
C SER A 30 1.09 -2.38 4.69
N VAL A 31 0.27 -3.11 3.93
CA VAL A 31 -1.09 -2.75 3.53
C VAL A 31 -2.09 -3.76 4.08
N GLY A 32 -3.22 -3.27 4.57
CA GLY A 32 -4.38 -4.05 5.00
C GLY A 32 -5.66 -3.55 4.33
N ILE A 33 -6.47 -4.48 3.85
CA ILE A 33 -7.78 -4.22 3.26
C ILE A 33 -8.84 -4.87 4.14
N TYR A 34 -9.87 -4.10 4.50
CA TYR A 34 -10.94 -4.53 5.38
C TYR A 34 -12.30 -4.28 4.73
N ASP A 35 -13.26 -5.15 5.03
CA ASP A 35 -14.66 -4.95 4.70
C ASP A 35 -15.21 -3.76 5.51
N LYS A 36 -15.79 -2.77 4.83
CA LYS A 36 -16.25 -1.54 5.48
C LYS A 36 -17.43 -1.77 6.42
N ALA A 37 -18.31 -2.72 6.10
CA ALA A 37 -19.54 -2.95 6.85
C ALA A 37 -19.28 -3.75 8.14
N THR A 38 -18.37 -4.71 8.08
CA THR A 38 -18.12 -5.68 9.15
C THR A 38 -16.79 -5.45 9.88
N GLY A 39 -15.85 -4.72 9.29
CA GLY A 39 -14.49 -4.56 9.79
C GLY A 39 -13.61 -5.80 9.61
N ALA A 40 -14.11 -6.84 8.94
CA ALA A 40 -13.35 -8.07 8.71
C ALA A 40 -12.12 -7.79 7.84
N ALA A 41 -10.97 -8.32 8.21
CA ALA A 41 -9.78 -8.27 7.36
C ALA A 41 -9.98 -9.16 6.14
N LEU A 42 -9.83 -8.59 4.95
CA LEU A 42 -10.01 -9.28 3.67
C LEU A 42 -8.66 -9.65 3.04
N ALA A 43 -7.67 -8.77 3.17
CA ALA A 43 -6.30 -9.02 2.71
C ALA A 43 -5.28 -8.24 3.55
N THR A 44 -4.08 -8.78 3.65
CA THR A 44 -2.91 -8.10 4.20
C THR A 44 -1.67 -8.51 3.44
N PHE A 45 -0.84 -7.56 3.04
CA PHE A 45 0.38 -7.79 2.27
C PHE A 45 1.40 -6.65 2.52
N THR A 46 2.62 -6.80 2.03
CA THR A 46 3.64 -5.72 2.01
C THR A 46 3.62 -4.99 0.68
N PHE A 47 4.16 -3.78 0.62
CA PHE A 47 4.33 -3.13 -0.67
C PHE A 47 5.26 -3.91 -1.61
N ASP A 48 6.35 -4.54 -1.13
CA ASP A 48 7.15 -5.47 -1.96
C ASP A 48 6.27 -6.57 -2.59
N GLY A 49 5.31 -7.09 -1.81
CA GLY A 49 4.36 -8.09 -2.28
C GLY A 49 3.39 -7.54 -3.33
N LEU A 50 2.98 -6.27 -3.20
CA LEU A 50 2.13 -5.58 -4.17
C LEU A 50 2.85 -5.33 -5.49
N TRP A 51 4.13 -4.95 -5.43
CA TRP A 51 4.96 -4.59 -6.59
C TRP A 51 5.68 -5.78 -7.22
N SER A 52 5.52 -6.97 -6.66
CA SER A 52 6.06 -8.21 -7.23
C SER A 52 5.63 -8.40 -8.68
N GLY A 53 6.60 -8.32 -9.60
CA GLY A 53 6.37 -8.47 -11.03
C GLY A 53 6.03 -7.18 -11.80
N ALA A 54 6.07 -6.01 -11.15
CA ALA A 54 5.92 -4.71 -11.83
C ALA A 54 7.05 -4.46 -12.84
N GLY A 55 8.27 -4.89 -12.51
CA GLY A 55 9.42 -4.87 -13.42
C GLY A 55 9.85 -3.47 -13.82
N THR A 56 9.76 -2.50 -12.91
CA THR A 56 10.16 -1.11 -13.15
C THR A 56 11.68 -0.97 -13.32
N GLY A 57 12.46 -1.92 -12.81
CA GLY A 57 13.92 -1.86 -12.77
C GLY A 57 14.44 -0.88 -11.73
N THR A 58 13.58 -0.49 -10.77
CA THR A 58 13.89 0.44 -9.68
C THR A 58 13.73 -0.27 -8.33
N PRO A 59 14.23 0.33 -7.24
CA PRO A 59 13.95 -0.13 -5.88
C PRO A 59 12.47 -0.33 -5.55
N CYS A 60 11.53 0.35 -6.23
CA CYS A 60 10.08 0.10 -6.11
C CYS A 60 9.64 -1.31 -6.52
N ASP A 61 10.52 -2.17 -7.04
CA ASP A 61 10.16 -3.57 -7.30
C ASP A 61 10.28 -4.44 -6.03
N THR A 62 11.12 -4.08 -5.06
CA THR A 62 11.49 -4.98 -3.95
C THR A 62 11.99 -4.32 -2.64
N ASP A 63 12.18 -3.01 -2.56
CA ASP A 63 12.81 -2.34 -1.41
C ASP A 63 12.04 -1.10 -0.98
N HIS A 64 10.93 -1.32 -0.27
CA HIS A 64 10.02 -0.26 0.14
C HIS A 64 10.39 0.26 1.53
N GLY A 65 10.52 1.58 1.63
CA GLY A 65 11.13 2.28 2.76
C GLY A 65 10.15 2.83 3.79
N GLY A 66 8.85 2.89 3.47
CA GLY A 66 7.81 3.38 4.37
C GLY A 66 7.30 4.78 4.04
N ASP A 67 6.77 5.48 5.06
CA ASP A 67 6.02 6.73 4.94
C ASP A 67 4.85 6.67 3.92
N PRO A 68 3.92 5.72 4.08
CA PRO A 68 2.91 5.48 3.07
C PRO A 68 1.83 6.58 3.03
N THR A 69 1.14 6.65 1.89
CA THR A 69 -0.15 7.33 1.71
C THR A 69 -1.19 6.36 1.14
N VAL A 70 -2.45 6.57 1.50
CA VAL A 70 -3.60 5.83 0.99
C VAL A 70 -4.72 6.82 0.71
N ILE A 71 -5.24 6.82 -0.52
CA ILE A 71 -6.33 7.70 -0.94
C ILE A 71 -7.34 6.89 -1.76
N TYR A 72 -8.63 7.12 -1.55
CA TYR A 72 -9.68 6.69 -2.45
C TYR A 72 -10.07 7.84 -3.40
N ASP A 73 -10.00 7.61 -4.70
CA ASP A 73 -10.54 8.53 -5.72
C ASP A 73 -12.01 8.16 -6.03
N PRO A 74 -13.00 8.94 -5.55
CA PRO A 74 -14.40 8.67 -5.81
C PRO A 74 -14.86 9.04 -7.24
N GLN A 75 -14.05 9.76 -8.02
CA GLN A 75 -14.40 10.10 -9.40
C GLN A 75 -14.11 8.94 -10.36
N HIS A 76 -13.07 8.16 -10.07
CA HIS A 76 -12.67 7.00 -10.89
C HIS A 76 -12.84 5.66 -10.18
N ASP A 77 -13.33 5.67 -8.95
CA ASP A 77 -13.60 4.49 -8.14
C ASP A 77 -12.35 3.61 -7.94
N ARG A 78 -11.22 4.21 -7.56
CA ARG A 78 -9.92 3.53 -7.37
C ARG A 78 -9.29 3.88 -6.02
N PHE A 79 -8.53 2.94 -5.49
CA PHE A 79 -7.57 3.23 -4.42
C PHE A 79 -6.21 3.57 -5.03
N ILE A 80 -5.54 4.54 -4.44
CA ILE A 80 -4.18 4.93 -4.74
C ILE A 80 -3.39 4.71 -3.46
N VAL A 81 -2.27 4.01 -3.58
CA VAL A 81 -1.30 3.85 -2.50
C VAL A 81 0.05 4.30 -3.00
N ALA A 82 0.84 4.91 -2.12
CA ALA A 82 2.22 5.18 -2.42
C ALA A 82 3.07 5.12 -1.16
N ASP A 83 4.38 4.95 -1.36
CA ASP A 83 5.40 5.03 -0.34
C ASP A 83 6.76 5.37 -0.98
N PHE A 84 7.77 5.52 -0.13
CA PHE A 84 9.12 5.88 -0.58
C PHE A 84 10.00 4.65 -0.81
N SER A 85 10.91 4.77 -1.77
CA SER A 85 11.98 3.82 -2.00
C SER A 85 13.23 4.54 -2.49
N TRP A 86 14.41 3.92 -2.38
CA TRP A 86 15.68 4.54 -2.76
C TRP A 86 16.74 3.48 -3.07
N ALA A 87 17.68 3.82 -3.97
CA ALA A 87 18.84 2.95 -4.20
C ALA A 87 19.87 3.07 -3.07
N ASP A 88 19.98 4.28 -2.50
CA ASP A 88 20.80 4.60 -1.34
C ASP A 88 20.13 5.75 -0.58
N ILE A 89 19.93 5.61 0.73
CA ILE A 89 19.18 6.61 1.53
C ILE A 89 19.89 7.97 1.61
N GLN A 90 21.22 8.00 1.46
CA GLN A 90 22.02 9.23 1.58
C GLN A 90 22.22 9.94 0.23
N ASN A 91 22.23 9.19 -0.88
CA ASN A 91 22.65 9.69 -2.19
C ASN A 91 21.60 9.51 -3.29
N GLY A 92 20.54 8.75 -3.03
CA GLY A 92 19.52 8.41 -4.02
C GLY A 92 20.05 7.51 -5.16
N PRO A 93 19.36 7.48 -6.31
CA PRO A 93 18.09 8.15 -6.58
C PRO A 93 16.97 7.73 -5.61
N TYR A 94 16.05 8.67 -5.36
CA TYR A 94 14.85 8.50 -4.54
C TYR A 94 13.63 8.32 -5.43
N TYR A 95 12.68 7.52 -4.98
CA TYR A 95 11.50 7.13 -5.74
C TYR A 95 10.23 7.30 -4.88
N GLU A 96 9.18 7.77 -5.53
CA GLU A 96 7.80 7.69 -5.06
C GLU A 96 7.13 6.52 -5.79
N CYS A 97 6.84 5.44 -5.08
CA CYS A 97 6.28 4.23 -5.66
C CYS A 97 4.75 4.29 -5.62
N ILE A 98 4.11 4.68 -6.73
CA ILE A 98 2.64 4.84 -6.78
C ILE A 98 1.96 3.64 -7.45
N ALA A 99 1.05 2.99 -6.74
CA ALA A 99 0.17 1.95 -7.28
C ALA A 99 -1.30 2.39 -7.22
N VAL A 100 -2.08 1.99 -8.22
CA VAL A 100 -3.50 2.33 -8.34
C VAL A 100 -4.27 1.04 -8.53
N SER A 101 -5.36 0.82 -7.80
CA SER A 101 -6.20 -0.33 -8.04
C SER A 101 -6.79 -0.28 -9.46
N LYS A 102 -7.11 -1.44 -10.06
CA LYS A 102 -7.76 -1.48 -11.38
C LYS A 102 -9.26 -1.26 -11.32
N THR A 103 -9.87 -1.46 -10.14
CA THR A 103 -11.30 -1.32 -9.87
C THR A 103 -11.55 -0.80 -8.45
N SER A 104 -12.81 -0.60 -8.07
CA SER A 104 -13.23 -0.27 -6.70
C SER A 104 -13.05 -1.41 -5.69
N ASN A 105 -12.76 -2.62 -6.18
CA ASN A 105 -12.40 -3.77 -5.35
C ASN A 105 -10.87 -3.97 -5.38
N PRO A 106 -10.14 -3.50 -4.34
CA PRO A 106 -8.69 -3.62 -4.26
C PRO A 106 -8.21 -5.03 -3.86
N VAL A 107 -9.12 -5.97 -3.60
CA VAL A 107 -8.79 -7.36 -3.24
C VAL A 107 -8.71 -8.25 -4.48
N SER A 108 -9.76 -8.27 -5.30
CA SER A 108 -9.88 -9.17 -6.45
C SER A 108 -9.83 -8.47 -7.81
N GLY A 109 -9.96 -7.15 -7.86
CA GLY A 109 -9.89 -6.38 -9.10
C GLY A 109 -8.47 -6.19 -9.63
N GLY A 110 -7.47 -6.43 -8.78
CA GLY A 110 -6.07 -6.19 -9.06
C GLY A 110 -5.66 -4.72 -8.89
N TRP A 111 -4.35 -4.52 -9.00
CA TRP A 111 -3.64 -3.24 -9.04
C TRP A 111 -2.93 -3.15 -10.39
#